data_AF-A0A941FLX8-F1
#
_entry.id   AF-A0A941FLX8-F1
#
_cell.length_a   1.000
_cell.length_b   1.000
_cell.length_c   1.000
_cell.angle_alpha   90.00
_cell.angle_beta   90.00
_cell.angle_gamma   90.00
#
_symmetry.space_group_name_H-M   'P 1'
#
loop_
_entity.id
_entity.type
_entity.pdbx_description
1 polymer ?
#
loop_
_entity_poly.entity_id
_entity_poly.type
_entity_poly.pdbx_seq_one_letter_code
_entity_poly.pdbx_strand_id
1 'polypeptide(L)'
;MDEGVNEMKRLIHGDSIKTGYFQGANTAYSSANIIDRKSGIPLLPPYVIKQMDGIDIGFIGVVTKETTMYVSPENRKEVEITDEVSAINRTVKLLKEKGIKVIIVLAHDSAKSDKAGANSTGALVEMAPKNR
;
A
#
# COMPACT_ATOMS: atom_id res chain seq x y z
N MET A 1 5.02 3.57 10.59
CA MET A 1 5.34 2.21 11.14
C MET A 1 6.26 2.37 12.35
N ASP A 2 6.13 3.47 13.07
CA ASP A 2 7.30 4.04 13.74
C ASP A 2 7.50 3.44 15.13
N GLU A 3 6.50 2.69 15.59
CA GLU A 3 6.51 1.85 16.79
C GLU A 3 6.30 0.36 16.45
N GLY A 4 6.45 0.00 15.17
CA GLY A 4 6.39 -1.38 14.68
C GLY A 4 5.01 -1.91 14.26
N VAL A 5 4.98 -3.18 13.83
CA VAL A 5 3.80 -3.85 13.26
C VAL A 5 2.69 -4.04 14.29
N ASN A 6 3.04 -4.31 15.55
CA ASN A 6 2.06 -4.50 16.61
C ASN A 6 1.29 -3.20 16.90
N GLU A 7 1.99 -2.07 16.96
CA GLU A 7 1.33 -0.78 17.13
C GLU A 7 0.47 -0.41 15.92
N MET A 8 0.96 -0.68 14.70
CA MET A 8 0.14 -0.51 13.50
C MET A 8 -1.16 -1.32 13.58
N LYS A 9 -1.11 -2.60 14.00
CA LYS A 9 -2.30 -3.44 14.17
C LYS A 9 -3.23 -2.91 15.27
N ARG A 10 -2.68 -2.37 16.36
CA ARG A 10 -3.45 -1.72 17.43
C ARG A 10 -4.22 -0.50 16.91
N LEU A 11 -3.57 0.32 16.08
CA LEU A 11 -4.19 1.49 15.46
C LEU A 11 -5.30 1.11 14.46
N ILE A 12 -5.12 0.01 13.73
CA ILE A 12 -6.11 -0.48 12.76
C ILE A 12 -7.32 -1.09 13.48
N HIS A 13 -7.10 -2.03 14.40
CA HIS A 13 -8.17 -2.84 14.99
C HIS A 13 -8.72 -2.30 16.31
N GLY A 14 -8.08 -1.29 16.89
CA GLY A 14 -8.41 -0.80 18.22
C GLY A 14 -7.74 -1.59 19.34
N ASP A 15 -7.83 -1.04 20.54
CA ASP A 15 -7.37 -1.66 21.78
C ASP A 15 -8.07 -1.00 22.96
N SER A 16 -8.27 -1.76 24.05
CA SER A 16 -8.88 -1.29 25.28
C SER A 16 -7.89 -1.18 26.45
N ILE A 17 -6.62 -1.56 26.26
CA ILE A 17 -5.72 -1.87 27.37
C ILE A 17 -4.80 -0.70 27.78
N LYS A 18 -4.29 0.14 26.85
CA LYS A 18 -3.24 1.13 27.17
C LYS A 18 -3.69 2.57 27.46
N THR A 19 -4.80 3.06 26.90
CA THR A 19 -5.18 4.50 27.00
C THR A 19 -6.69 4.76 27.14
N GLY A 20 -7.49 3.72 27.37
CA GLY A 20 -8.96 3.77 27.27
C GLY A 20 -9.48 2.98 26.07
N TYR A 21 -10.78 3.03 25.81
CA TYR A 21 -11.37 2.36 24.64
C TYR A 21 -11.02 3.14 23.36
N PHE A 22 -10.18 2.55 22.50
CA PHE A 22 -9.94 3.03 21.15
C PHE A 22 -10.52 2.02 20.17
N GLN A 23 -11.52 2.45 19.39
CA GLN A 23 -12.27 1.57 18.48
C GLN A 23 -11.44 1.08 17.28
N GLY A 24 -10.29 1.68 17.02
CA GLY A 24 -9.52 1.43 15.80
C GLY A 24 -9.94 2.38 14.68
N ALA A 25 -9.43 2.11 13.49
CA ALA A 25 -9.71 2.94 12.33
C ALA A 25 -10.94 2.43 11.57
N ASN A 26 -11.81 3.36 11.15
CA ASN A 26 -13.04 3.04 10.39
C ASN A 26 -12.81 2.93 8.88
N THR A 27 -11.55 2.98 8.43
CA THR A 27 -11.17 2.96 7.02
C THR A 27 -10.49 1.64 6.66
N ALA A 28 -10.69 1.17 5.43
CA ALA A 28 -9.98 -0.01 4.95
C ALA A 28 -8.48 0.30 4.76
N TYR A 29 -7.60 -0.54 5.31
CA TYR A 29 -6.16 -0.48 5.07
C TYR A 29 -5.80 -1.48 3.98
N SER A 30 -4.97 -1.04 3.04
CA SER A 30 -4.50 -1.89 1.95
C SER A 30 -3.03 -1.64 1.65
N SER A 31 -2.27 -2.71 1.45
CA SER A 31 -0.91 -2.67 0.92
C SER A 31 -0.56 -3.99 0.25
N ALA A 32 -0.21 -3.94 -1.03
CA ALA A 32 0.16 -5.10 -1.82
C ALA A 32 1.63 -5.50 -1.67
N ASN A 33 2.49 -4.60 -1.16
CA ASN A 33 3.94 -4.77 -1.18
C ASN A 33 4.61 -4.84 0.20
N ILE A 34 3.84 -4.75 1.29
CA ILE A 34 4.30 -5.08 2.65
C ILE A 34 4.02 -6.55 2.91
N ILE A 35 5.07 -7.36 2.96
CA ILE A 35 5.01 -8.82 3.10
C ILE A 35 5.41 -9.20 4.52
N ASP A 36 4.62 -10.05 5.17
CA ASP A 36 5.00 -10.67 6.43
C ASP A 36 6.09 -11.72 6.18
N ARG A 37 7.24 -11.60 6.86
CA ARG A 37 8.40 -12.45 6.61
C ARG A 37 8.19 -13.91 6.99
N LYS A 38 7.29 -14.21 7.93
CA LYS A 38 7.05 -15.57 8.42
C LYS A 38 6.19 -16.36 7.44
N SER A 39 5.16 -15.71 6.92
CA SER A 39 4.16 -16.34 6.06
C SER A 39 4.39 -16.13 4.58
N GLY A 40 5.19 -15.12 4.19
CA GLY A 40 5.46 -14.78 2.80
C GLY A 40 4.26 -14.17 2.06
N ILE A 41 3.17 -13.87 2.77
CA ILE A 41 1.96 -13.25 2.20
C ILE A 41 1.87 -11.78 2.60
N PRO A 42 1.08 -10.97 1.87
CA PRO A 42 0.83 -9.58 2.25
C PRO A 42 0.32 -9.45 3.68
N LEU A 43 0.93 -8.54 4.45
CA LEU A 43 0.56 -8.23 5.83
C LEU A 43 -0.84 -7.61 5.92
N LEU A 44 -1.21 -6.84 4.91
CA LEU A 44 -2.51 -6.20 4.75
C LEU A 44 -3.19 -6.72 3.48
N PRO A 45 -4.52 -6.58 3.35
CA PRO A 45 -5.20 -6.88 2.09
C PRO A 45 -4.54 -6.13 0.92
N PRO A 46 -4.15 -6.83 -0.17
CA PRO A 46 -3.43 -6.19 -1.28
C PRO A 46 -4.31 -5.23 -2.10
N TYR A 47 -5.63 -5.38 -1.98
CA TYR A 47 -6.61 -4.50 -2.61
C TYR A 47 -7.93 -4.49 -1.83
N VAL A 48 -8.79 -3.53 -2.15
CA VAL A 48 -10.18 -3.44 -1.73
C VAL A 48 -11.05 -3.28 -2.98
N ILE A 49 -12.18 -3.99 -3.07
CA ILE A 49 -13.16 -3.78 -4.13
C ILE A 49 -14.32 -2.98 -3.55
N LYS A 50 -14.73 -1.92 -4.24
CA LYS A 50 -15.92 -1.14 -3.92
C LYS A 50 -16.82 -1.06 -5.14
N GLN A 51 -18.11 -1.21 -4.92
CA GLN A 51 -19.11 -1.01 -5.95
C GLN A 51 -19.60 0.44 -5.90
N MET A 52 -19.62 1.10 -7.05
CA MET A 52 -20.16 2.45 -7.23
C MET A 52 -21.01 2.46 -8.50
N ASP A 53 -22.28 2.83 -8.37
CA ASP A 53 -23.24 2.86 -9.49
C ASP A 53 -23.28 1.56 -10.32
N GLY A 54 -23.18 0.41 -9.65
CA GLY A 54 -23.19 -0.91 -10.30
C GLY A 54 -21.87 -1.31 -10.97
N ILE A 55 -20.80 -0.51 -10.82
CA ILE A 55 -19.46 -0.77 -11.34
C ILE A 55 -18.56 -1.19 -10.18
N ASP A 56 -17.91 -2.34 -10.30
CA ASP A 56 -16.89 -2.76 -9.34
C ASP A 56 -15.54 -2.09 -9.66
N ILE A 57 -15.00 -1.40 -8.66
CA ILE A 57 -13.74 -0.66 -8.72
C ILE A 57 -12.74 -1.30 -7.75
N GLY A 58 -11.59 -1.73 -8.26
CA GLY A 58 -10.49 -2.25 -7.45
C GLY A 58 -9.53 -1.15 -7.04
N PHE A 59 -9.25 -1.03 -5.74
CA PHE A 59 -8.26 -0.11 -5.18
C PHE A 59 -7.06 -0.90 -4.69
N ILE A 60 -5.87 -0.62 -5.23
CA ILE A 60 -4.61 -1.25 -4.84
C ILE A 60 -3.80 -0.26 -4.02
N GLY A 61 -3.39 -0.62 -2.80
CA GLY A 61 -2.46 0.19 -2.01
C GLY A 61 -1.01 -0.27 -2.19
N VAL A 62 -0.05 0.66 -2.29
CA VAL A 62 1.39 0.38 -2.18
C VAL A 62 2.13 1.51 -1.45
N VAL A 63 3.27 1.16 -0.86
CA VAL A 63 4.22 2.13 -0.28
C VAL A 63 5.56 2.04 -1.01
N THR A 64 6.29 3.14 -1.13
CA THR A 64 7.63 3.11 -1.75
C THR A 64 8.60 2.22 -0.98
N LYS A 65 9.48 1.50 -1.69
CA LYS A 65 10.58 0.76 -1.06
C LYS A 65 11.52 1.65 -0.25
N GLU A 66 11.60 2.94 -0.58
CA GLU A 66 12.37 3.95 0.18
C GLU A 66 11.88 4.08 1.64
N THR A 67 10.65 3.67 1.95
CA THR A 67 10.12 3.64 3.33
C THR A 67 11.05 2.88 4.29
N THR A 68 11.80 1.89 3.78
CA THR A 68 12.78 1.13 4.57
C THR A 68 13.95 1.97 5.11
N MET A 69 14.21 3.14 4.52
CA MET A 69 15.23 4.09 4.96
C MET A 69 14.76 4.97 6.13
N TYR A 70 13.45 5.17 6.25
CA TYR A 70 12.85 6.09 7.24
C TYR A 70 12.26 5.36 8.46
N VAL A 71 12.05 4.05 8.36
CA VAL A 71 11.58 3.22 9.48
C VAL A 71 12.76 2.46 10.08
N SER A 72 12.91 2.52 11.40
CA SER A 72 13.99 1.83 12.11
C SER A 72 14.00 0.34 11.72
N PRO A 73 15.18 -0.28 11.54
CA PRO A 73 15.27 -1.71 11.24
C PRO A 73 14.50 -2.57 12.23
N GLU A 74 14.50 -2.17 13.50
CA GLU A 74 13.80 -2.87 14.59
C GLU A 74 12.30 -2.95 14.38
N ASN A 75 11.70 -1.85 13.94
CA ASN A 75 10.26 -1.72 13.75
C ASN A 75 9.75 -2.41 12.47
N ARG A 76 10.66 -2.88 11.61
CA ARG A 76 10.34 -3.64 10.40
C ARG A 76 10.93 -5.05 10.36
N LYS A 77 11.43 -5.58 11.49
CA LYS A 77 12.01 -6.94 11.58
C LYS A 77 11.05 -8.03 11.09
N GLU A 78 9.75 -7.84 11.25
CA GLU A 78 8.72 -8.82 10.90
C GLU A 78 8.26 -8.73 9.44
N VAL A 79 8.66 -7.68 8.70
CA VAL A 79 8.11 -7.37 7.38
C VAL A 79 9.19 -7.09 6.35
N GLU A 80 8.81 -7.26 5.09
CA GLU A 80 9.59 -6.87 3.93
C GLU A 80 8.77 -5.95 3.05
N ILE A 81 9.35 -4.80 2.68
CA ILE A 81 8.76 -3.92 1.68
C ILE A 81 9.38 -4.30 0.33
N THR A 82 8.57 -4.95 -0.50
CA THR A 82 8.95 -5.43 -1.83
C THR A 82 8.73 -4.34 -2.88
N ASP A 83 9.30 -4.56 -4.07
CA ASP A 83 9.12 -3.67 -5.23
C ASP A 83 7.63 -3.44 -5.53
N GLU A 84 7.23 -2.18 -5.46
CA GLU A 84 5.85 -1.74 -5.58
C GLU A 84 5.29 -1.96 -6.99
N VAL A 85 6.11 -1.81 -8.05
CA VAL A 85 5.68 -2.04 -9.44
C VAL A 85 5.31 -3.50 -9.65
N SER A 86 6.14 -4.41 -9.17
CA SER A 86 5.91 -5.85 -9.20
C SER A 86 4.65 -6.22 -8.41
N ALA A 87 4.43 -5.61 -7.25
CA ALA A 87 3.24 -5.83 -6.43
C ALA A 87 1.95 -5.32 -7.10
N ILE A 88 1.99 -4.13 -7.72
CA ILE A 88 0.88 -3.59 -8.52
C ILE A 88 0.55 -4.56 -9.64
N ASN A 89 1.54 -4.96 -10.45
CA ASN A 89 1.31 -5.83 -11.61
C ASN A 89 0.70 -7.18 -11.22
N ARG A 90 1.19 -7.81 -10.14
CA ARG A 90 0.59 -9.05 -9.60
C ARG A 90 -0.87 -8.82 -9.19
N THR A 91 -1.15 -7.72 -8.51
CA THR A 91 -2.50 -7.43 -8.00
C THR A 91 -3.48 -7.05 -9.11
N VAL A 92 -3.03 -6.29 -10.12
CA VAL A 92 -3.80 -5.98 -11.33
C VAL A 92 -4.22 -7.25 -12.05
N LYS A 93 -3.32 -8.25 -12.17
CA LYS A 93 -3.64 -9.54 -12.78
C LYS A 93 -4.78 -10.23 -12.03
N LEU A 94 -4.70 -10.30 -10.69
CA LEU A 94 -5.73 -10.91 -9.84
C LEU A 94 -7.10 -10.20 -9.98
N LEU A 95 -7.10 -8.86 -10.04
CA LEU A 95 -8.34 -8.09 -10.22
C LEU A 95 -8.95 -8.29 -11.61
N LYS A 96 -8.11 -8.35 -12.65
CA LYS A 96 -8.57 -8.65 -14.02
C LYS A 96 -9.17 -10.04 -14.15
N GLU A 97 -8.57 -11.05 -13.51
CA GLU A 97 -9.12 -12.42 -13.44
C GLU A 97 -10.50 -12.47 -12.76
N LYS A 98 -10.79 -11.50 -11.87
CA LYS A 98 -12.10 -11.32 -11.23
C LYS A 98 -13.09 -10.50 -12.05
N GLY A 99 -12.73 -10.11 -13.27
CA GLY A 99 -13.58 -9.29 -14.15
C GLY A 99 -13.61 -7.80 -13.81
N ILE A 100 -12.78 -7.34 -12.88
CA ILE A 100 -12.69 -5.92 -12.50
C ILE A 100 -12.03 -5.13 -13.61
N LYS A 101 -12.73 -4.12 -14.13
CA LYS A 101 -12.29 -3.31 -15.26
C LYS A 101 -11.69 -1.97 -14.84
N VAL A 102 -12.17 -1.40 -13.74
CA VAL A 102 -11.68 -0.13 -13.20
C VAL A 102 -10.74 -0.43 -12.04
N ILE A 103 -9.48 -0.04 -12.17
CA ILE A 103 -8.45 -0.27 -11.17
C ILE A 103 -7.78 1.06 -10.86
N ILE A 104 -7.77 1.43 -9.58
CA ILE A 104 -7.13 2.63 -9.05
C ILE A 104 -5.96 2.19 -8.17
N VAL A 105 -4.79 2.79 -8.39
CA VAL A 105 -3.61 2.57 -7.56
C VAL A 105 -3.43 3.76 -6.63
N LEU A 106 -3.39 3.48 -5.33
CA LEU A 106 -3.06 4.42 -4.26
C LEU A 106 -1.61 4.16 -3.85
N ALA A 107 -0.68 4.95 -4.41
CA ALA A 107 0.74 4.82 -4.17
C ALA A 107 1.24 5.91 -3.22
N HIS A 108 1.82 5.50 -2.09
CA HIS A 108 2.57 6.38 -1.21
C HIS A 108 4.04 6.37 -1.65
N ASP A 109 4.32 7.13 -2.69
CA ASP A 109 5.63 7.21 -3.34
C ASP A 109 5.88 8.65 -3.82
N SER A 110 7.14 9.00 -4.04
CA SER A 110 7.52 10.38 -4.36
C SER A 110 7.69 10.59 -5.87
N ALA A 111 7.32 11.79 -6.32
CA ALA A 111 7.69 12.32 -7.63
C ALA A 111 8.40 13.66 -7.42
N LYS A 112 9.42 13.92 -8.23
CA LYS A 112 10.15 15.20 -8.23
C LYS A 112 9.99 15.84 -9.59
N SER A 113 9.69 17.12 -9.64
CA SER A 113 9.73 17.92 -10.86
C SER A 113 10.67 19.11 -10.68
N ASP A 114 11.04 19.74 -11.79
CA ASP A 114 11.71 21.02 -11.72
C ASP A 114 10.78 22.12 -11.19
N LYS A 115 11.33 23.32 -10.93
CA LYS A 115 10.54 24.45 -10.40
C LYS A 115 9.44 24.93 -11.36
N ALA A 116 9.52 24.58 -12.64
CA ALA A 116 8.49 24.89 -13.62
C ALA A 116 7.41 23.79 -13.73
N GLY A 117 7.52 22.72 -12.93
CA GLY A 117 6.61 21.58 -12.98
C GLY A 117 6.83 20.66 -14.18
N ALA A 118 7.95 20.83 -14.90
CA ALA A 118 8.34 19.99 -16.02
C ALA A 118 9.36 18.93 -15.57
N ASN A 119 9.67 18.00 -16.48
CA ASN A 119 10.73 16.98 -16.31
C ASN A 119 10.57 16.14 -15.03
N SER A 120 9.36 15.62 -14.80
CA SER A 120 9.10 14.76 -13.65
C SER A 120 10.01 13.54 -13.65
N THR A 121 10.57 13.21 -12.50
CA THR A 121 11.44 12.06 -12.22
C THR A 121 11.00 11.40 -10.91
N GLY A 122 11.52 10.20 -10.63
CA GLY A 122 11.17 9.43 -9.44
C GLY A 122 10.27 8.23 -9.75
N ALA A 123 10.09 7.38 -8.74
CA ALA A 123 9.50 6.05 -8.91
C ALA A 123 8.05 6.11 -9.42
N LEU A 124 7.23 7.07 -8.96
CA LEU A 124 5.89 7.29 -9.49
C LEU A 124 5.86 7.57 -11.00
N VAL A 125 6.85 8.30 -11.52
CA VAL A 125 6.92 8.65 -12.96
C VAL A 125 7.33 7.43 -13.78
N GLU A 126 8.19 6.57 -13.24
CA GLU A 126 8.60 5.33 -13.89
C GLU A 126 7.47 4.28 -13.92
N MET A 127 6.57 4.32 -12.92
CA MET A 127 5.37 3.48 -12.86
C MET A 127 4.28 3.89 -13.85
N ALA A 128 4.25 5.17 -14.24
CA ALA A 128 3.27 5.65 -15.18
C ALA A 128 3.45 4.95 -16.54
N PRO A 129 2.35 4.56 -17.22
CA PRO A 129 2.45 3.96 -18.53
C PRO A 129 3.19 4.91 -19.48
N LYS A 130 4.34 4.48 -20.00
CA LYS A 130 5.01 5.19 -21.08
C LYS A 130 4.09 5.13 -22.30
N ASN A 131 3.72 6.29 -22.83
CA ASN A 131 2.89 6.43 -24.03
C ASN A 131 3.33 5.38 -25.08
N ARG A 132 2.40 4.52 -25.48
CA ARG A 132 2.56 3.60 -26.61
C ARG A 132 2.07 4.27 -27.88
#